data_AF-A0A0C3AIT2-F1
#
_entry.id   AF-A0A0C3AIT2-F1
#
_cell.length_a   1.000
_cell.length_b   1.000
_cell.length_c   1.000
_cell.angle_alpha   90.00
_cell.angle_beta   90.00
_cell.angle_gamma   90.00
#
_symmetry.space_group_name_H-M   'P 1'
#
loop_
_entity.id
_entity.type
_entity.pdbx_description
1 polymer ?
#
loop_
_entity_poly.entity_id
_entity_poly.type
_entity_poly.pdbx_seq_one_letter_code
_entity_poly.pdbx_strand_id
1 'polypeptide(L)'
;MSSKASVELWQTILKYAISVPIFLDVEPFESREIDQYSYEYPYWQTERIRNTLRRVCQDWNAFLKSYDHRFIQMDDVLHKRVPLAAIPSAIRIDL
;
A
#
# COMPACT_ATOMS: atom_id res chain seq x y z
N MET A 1 -14.83 -0.11 31.52
CA MET A 1 -14.02 0.94 30.83
C MET A 1 -13.81 0.48 29.40
N SER A 2 -14.47 1.12 28.43
CA SER A 2 -14.28 0.78 27.01
C SER A 2 -13.03 1.50 26.53
N SER A 3 -11.90 0.79 26.44
CA SER A 3 -10.66 1.28 25.87
C SER A 3 -10.81 1.37 24.34
N LYS A 4 -11.58 2.37 23.87
CA LYS A 4 -11.55 2.71 22.46
C LYS A 4 -10.18 3.30 22.18
N ALA A 5 -9.33 2.55 21.49
CA ALA A 5 -8.13 3.12 20.88
C ALA A 5 -8.53 4.37 20.09
N SER A 6 -7.74 5.44 20.21
CA SER A 6 -8.00 6.67 19.46
C SER A 6 -8.01 6.36 17.96
N VAL A 7 -8.76 7.15 17.20
CA VAL A 7 -8.82 7.01 15.73
C VAL A 7 -7.41 7.05 15.13
N GLU A 8 -6.55 7.92 15.67
CA GLU A 8 -5.14 8.04 15.28
C GLU A 8 -4.35 6.74 15.48
N LEU A 9 -4.54 6.06 16.63
CA LEU A 9 -3.85 4.79 16.89
C LEU A 9 -4.28 3.71 15.89
N TRP A 10 -5.58 3.63 15.59
CA TRP A 10 -6.07 2.71 14.56
C TRP A 10 -5.54 3.06 13.17
N GLN A 11 -5.49 4.34 12.80
CA GLN A 11 -4.90 4.77 11.53
C GLN A 11 -3.43 4.35 11.42
N THR A 12 -2.66 4.50 12.50
CA THR A 12 -1.26 4.03 12.56
C THR A 12 -1.17 2.52 12.38
N ILE A 13 -1.95 1.74 13.13
CA ILE A 13 -1.99 0.28 13.01
C ILE A 13 -2.34 -0.15 11.58
N LEU A 14 -3.35 0.50 10.98
CA LEU A 14 -3.79 0.22 9.62
C LEU A 14 -2.71 0.54 8.59
N LYS A 15 -1.96 1.65 8.74
CA LYS A 15 -0.81 1.98 7.88
C LYS A 15 0.29 0.91 7.97
N TYR A 16 0.65 0.50 9.19
CA TYR A 16 1.65 -0.56 9.40
C TYR A 16 1.20 -1.89 8.78
N ALA A 17 -0.06 -2.26 8.94
CA ALA A 17 -0.60 -3.53 8.44
C ALA A 17 -0.55 -3.66 6.91
N ILE A 18 -0.52 -2.53 6.19
CA ILE A 18 -0.45 -2.52 4.73
C ILE A 18 0.92 -2.09 4.21
N SER A 19 1.86 -1.69 5.06
CA SER A 19 3.18 -1.21 4.62
C SER A 19 4.00 -2.32 3.94
N VAL A 20 4.72 -1.96 2.88
CA VAL A 20 5.66 -2.85 2.18
C VAL A 20 7.07 -2.26 2.33
N PRO A 21 7.88 -2.74 3.29
CA PRO A 21 9.11 -2.07 3.70
C PRO A 21 10.23 -2.08 2.64
N ILE A 22 10.21 -2.99 1.66
CA ILE A 22 11.33 -3.20 0.74
C ILE A 22 10.99 -2.76 -0.70
N PHE A 23 9.74 -2.94 -1.13
CA PHE A 23 9.35 -2.82 -2.54
C PHE A 23 9.17 -1.39 -3.04
N LEU A 24 8.93 -0.41 -2.15
CA LEU A 24 8.66 0.99 -2.51
C LEU A 24 9.82 1.94 -2.17
N ASP A 25 10.99 1.38 -1.85
CA ASP A 25 12.14 2.15 -1.37
C ASP A 25 13.02 2.57 -2.55
N VAL A 26 13.09 3.88 -2.79
CA VAL A 26 13.90 4.54 -3.84
C VAL A 26 15.36 4.66 -3.39
N GLU A 27 15.92 3.61 -2.78
CA GLU A 27 17.35 3.64 -2.49
C GLU A 27 18.15 3.36 -3.77
N PRO A 28 19.27 4.08 -3.99
CA PRO A 28 20.04 3.95 -5.21
C PRO A 28 20.56 2.53 -5.34
N PHE A 29 20.51 2.06 -6.58
CA PHE A 29 20.82 0.74 -7.14
C PHE A 29 22.19 0.12 -6.74
N GLU A 30 22.96 0.72 -5.85
CA GLU A 30 24.37 0.42 -5.63
C GLU A 30 24.65 -0.72 -4.64
N SER A 31 23.65 -1.23 -3.90
CA SER A 31 23.92 -2.19 -2.82
C SER A 31 22.95 -3.38 -2.66
N ARG A 32 21.91 -3.52 -3.49
CA ARG A 32 20.83 -4.49 -3.23
C ARG A 32 20.70 -5.52 -4.36
N GLU A 33 20.67 -6.80 -3.99
CA GLU A 33 20.48 -7.92 -4.92
C GLU A 33 19.19 -7.73 -5.73
N ILE A 34 19.33 -7.72 -7.06
CA ILE A 34 18.29 -7.39 -8.06
C ILE A 34 17.00 -8.22 -7.87
N ASP A 35 17.08 -9.41 -7.26
CA ASP A 35 15.94 -10.31 -7.04
C ASP A 35 14.91 -9.82 -6.01
N GLN A 36 15.26 -8.88 -5.12
CA GLN A 36 14.33 -8.43 -4.08
C GLN A 36 13.25 -7.46 -4.59
N TYR A 37 13.51 -6.78 -5.71
CA TYR A 37 12.59 -5.79 -6.31
C TYR A 37 11.76 -6.35 -7.47
N SER A 38 12.13 -7.50 -8.03
CA SER A 38 11.29 -8.24 -8.99
C SER A 38 10.22 -9.08 -8.29
N TYR A 39 10.36 -9.31 -6.99
CA TYR A 39 9.43 -10.09 -6.19
C TYR A 39 8.28 -9.23 -5.66
N GLU A 40 7.23 -9.07 -6.46
CA GLU A 40 6.02 -8.29 -6.09
C GLU A 40 5.15 -8.99 -5.03
N TYR A 41 5.45 -10.24 -4.69
CA TYR A 41 4.64 -11.04 -3.78
C TYR A 41 4.35 -10.35 -2.44
N PRO A 42 5.31 -9.69 -1.75
CA PRO A 42 5.05 -8.97 -0.51
C PRO A 42 4.03 -7.85 -0.71
N TYR A 43 4.10 -7.11 -1.82
CA TYR A 43 3.11 -6.10 -2.16
C TYR A 43 1.72 -6.72 -2.29
N TRP A 44 1.58 -7.77 -3.09
CA TRP A 44 0.28 -8.44 -3.28
C TRP A 44 -0.29 -9.04 -1.99
N GLN A 45 0.55 -9.47 -1.05
CA GLN A 45 0.10 -9.88 0.29
C GLN A 45 -0.47 -8.70 1.08
N THR A 46 0.19 -7.53 1.07
CA THR A 46 -0.37 -6.34 1.74
C THR A 46 -1.67 -5.87 1.12
N GLU A 47 -1.85 -6.01 -0.20
CA GLU A 47 -3.12 -5.69 -0.87
C GLU A 47 -4.26 -6.63 -0.45
N ARG A 48 -3.96 -7.92 -0.25
CA ARG A 48 -4.94 -8.88 0.32
C ARG A 48 -5.32 -8.52 1.75
N ILE A 49 -4.34 -8.13 2.58
CA ILE A 49 -4.57 -7.65 3.94
C ILE A 49 -5.45 -6.40 3.91
N ARG A 50 -5.11 -5.40 3.08
CA ARG A 50 -5.89 -4.16 2.90
C ARG A 50 -7.34 -4.47 2.54
N ASN A 51 -7.57 -5.33 1.55
CA ASN A 51 -8.91 -5.72 1.12
C ASN A 51 -9.70 -6.45 2.21
N THR A 52 -9.02 -7.21 3.06
CA THR A 52 -9.65 -7.87 4.22
C THR A 52 -10.04 -6.84 5.28
N LEU A 53 -9.14 -5.91 5.62
CA LEU A 53 -9.37 -4.85 6.61
C LEU A 53 -10.48 -3.88 6.17
N ARG A 54 -10.61 -3.59 4.87
CA ARG A 54 -11.71 -2.77 4.31
C ARG A 54 -13.10 -3.35 4.57
N ARG A 55 -13.21 -4.65 4.87
CA ARG A 55 -14.50 -5.32 5.14
C ARG A 55 -14.90 -5.29 6.62
N VAL A 56 -14.02 -4.83 7.52
CA VAL A 56 -14.26 -4.84 8.97
C VAL A 56 -15.29 -3.79 9.37
N CYS A 57 -15.15 -2.54 8.92
CA CYS A 57 -16.13 -1.48 9.15
C CYS A 57 -16.02 -0.36 8.10
N GLN A 58 -17.02 0.53 8.09
CA GLN A 58 -17.07 1.66 7.14
C GLN A 58 -15.91 2.65 7.33
N ASP A 59 -15.51 2.93 8.58
CA ASP A 59 -14.41 3.87 8.87
C ASP A 59 -13.07 3.35 8.32
N TRP A 60 -12.79 2.05 8.50
CA TRP A 60 -11.59 1.42 7.95
C TRP A 60 -11.62 1.39 6.43
N ASN A 61 -12.78 1.12 5.83
CA ASN A 61 -12.93 1.17 4.38
C ASN A 61 -12.63 2.57 3.83
N ALA A 62 -13.19 3.61 4.46
CA ALA A 62 -12.97 5.00 4.04
C ALA A 62 -11.49 5.38 4.13
N PHE A 63 -10.83 5.05 5.24
CA PHE A 63 -9.41 5.30 5.44
C PHE A 63 -8.54 4.54 4.42
N LEU A 64 -8.72 3.23 4.31
CA LEU A 64 -7.89 2.35 3.47
C LEU A 64 -8.12 2.54 1.96
N LYS A 65 -9.27 3.08 1.55
CA LYS A 65 -9.55 3.40 0.14
C LYS A 65 -8.63 4.51 -0.40
N SER A 66 -8.14 5.40 0.47
CA SER A 66 -7.15 6.42 0.06
C SER A 66 -5.82 5.81 -0.40
N TYR A 67 -5.56 4.56 0.00
CA TYR A 67 -4.39 3.78 -0.35
C TYR A 67 -4.67 2.81 -1.50
N ASP A 68 -5.56 3.16 -2.44
CA ASP A 68 -5.70 2.45 -3.71
C ASP A 68 -4.52 2.81 -4.64
N HIS A 69 -4.09 1.85 -5.48
CA HIS A 69 -3.03 2.06 -6.48
C HIS A 69 -1.65 2.45 -5.93
N ARG A 70 -1.29 1.99 -4.72
CA ARG A 70 0.04 2.25 -4.11
C ARG A 70 1.23 1.72 -4.90
N PHE A 71 0.99 0.78 -5.80
CA PHE A 71 1.95 0.34 -6.79
C PHE A 71 1.26 0.33 -8.16
N ILE A 72 1.93 0.93 -9.15
CA ILE A 72 1.52 0.95 -10.54
C ILE A 72 2.70 0.52 -11.37
N GLN A 73 2.55 -0.56 -12.11
CA GLN A 73 3.53 -0.96 -13.10
C GLN A 73 3.38 -0.04 -14.32
N MET A 74 4.49 0.54 -14.80
CA MET A 74 4.45 1.40 -15.99
C MET A 74 3.92 0.64 -17.22
N ASP A 75 4.18 -0.66 -17.31
CA ASP A 75 3.59 -1.52 -18.34
C ASP A 75 2.06 -1.50 -18.30
N ASP A 76 1.43 -1.50 -17.13
CA ASP A 76 -0.04 -1.45 -17.04
C ASP A 76 -0.60 -0.10 -17.52
N VAL A 77 0.17 0.98 -17.36
CA VAL A 77 -0.16 2.30 -17.91
C VAL A 77 0.00 2.31 -19.43
N LEU A 78 1.14 1.81 -19.93
CA LEU A 78 1.45 1.73 -21.36
C LEU A 78 0.43 0.89 -22.12
N HIS A 79 -0.04 -0.20 -21.52
CA HIS A 79 -1.07 -1.09 -22.07
C HIS A 79 -2.51 -0.66 -21.72
N LYS A 80 -2.71 0.53 -21.12
CA LYS A 80 -4.03 1.12 -20.77
C LYS A 80 -4.89 0.27 -19.83
N ARG A 81 -4.28 -0.60 -19.02
CA ARG A 81 -4.96 -1.37 -17.97
C ARG A 81 -5.24 -0.52 -16.73
N VAL A 82 -4.38 0.47 -16.48
CA VAL A 82 -4.54 1.48 -15.42
C VAL A 82 -4.63 2.87 -16.06
N PRO A 83 -5.60 3.72 -15.69
CA PRO A 83 -5.71 5.07 -16.22
C PRO A 83 -4.56 5.95 -15.73
N LEU A 84 -4.08 6.87 -16.57
CA LEU A 84 -3.02 7.83 -16.21
C LEU A 84 -3.34 8.65 -14.96
N ALA A 85 -4.63 8.93 -14.73
CA ALA A 85 -5.12 9.64 -13.56
C ALA A 85 -4.88 8.90 -12.24
N ALA A 86 -4.54 7.61 -12.25
CA ALA A 86 -4.19 6.84 -11.07
C ALA A 86 -2.73 7.06 -10.63
N ILE A 87 -1.84 7.53 -11.52
CA ILE A 87 -0.41 7.76 -11.21
C ILE A 87 -0.23 8.72 -10.02
N PRO A 88 -0.91 9.88 -9.96
CA PRO A 88 -0.80 10.76 -8.79
C PRO A 88 -1.36 10.15 -7.50
N SER A 89 -2.17 9.09 -7.59
CA SER A 89 -2.72 8.37 -6.43
C SER A 89 -1.80 7.25 -5.93
N ALA A 90 -0.64 7.02 -6.56
CA ALA A 90 0.38 6.12 -6.05
C ALA A 90 1.03 6.72 -4.80
N ILE A 91 0.32 6.59 -3.67
CA ILE A 91 0.77 7.09 -2.38
C ILE A 91 1.75 6.08 -1.77
N ARG A 92 2.99 6.54 -1.56
CA ARG A 92 3.95 5.85 -0.70
C ARG A 92 3.49 5.95 0.74
N ILE A 93 3.55 4.83 1.46
CA ILE A 93 3.32 4.84 2.91
C ILE A 93 4.66 5.14 3.56
N ASP A 94 4.84 6.40 3.94
CA ASP A 94 5.91 6.78 4.85
C ASP A 94 5.43 6.50 6.28
N LEU A 95 6.13 5.57 6.95
CA LEU A 95 5.86 5.15 8.33
C LEU A 95 6.65 6.00 9.32
#